data_AF-A0A4P7UIW8-F1
#
_entry.id   AF-A0A4P7UIW8-F1
#
_cell.length_a   1.000
_cell.length_b   1.000
_cell.length_c   1.000
_cell.angle_alpha   90.00
_cell.angle_beta   90.00
_cell.angle_gamma   90.00
#
_symmetry.space_group_name_H-M   'P 1'
#
loop_
_entity.id
_entity.type
_entity.pdbx_description
1 polymer ?
#
loop_
_entity_poly.entity_id
_entity_poly.type
_entity_poly.pdbx_seq_one_letter_code
_entity_poly.pdbx_strand_id
1 'polypeptide(L)'
;MANDQFMEASPAGATTPPKKNEVNSISSKKRNRLSAEAQKAKRAAVAADYWAGHPSLAIMLRHHLSKSQFHEMLAHAFMTGELTPIVPLYELTVASAPIRSVLSFADDSVEYIRVEHTERGTLLTPYRTGDENELAR
;
A
#
# COMPACT_ATOMS: atom_id res chain seq x y z
N MET A 1 20.74 -76.43 -56.82
CA MET A 1 19.43 -75.82 -57.12
C MET A 1 18.58 -75.89 -55.85
N ALA A 2 17.77 -74.85 -55.63
CA ALA A 2 16.88 -74.57 -54.49
C ALA A 2 17.46 -73.60 -53.44
N ASN A 3 16.64 -72.58 -53.21
CA ASN A 3 16.85 -71.28 -52.56
C ASN A 3 16.27 -71.28 -51.13
N ASP A 4 16.48 -70.16 -50.42
CA ASP A 4 15.89 -69.75 -49.12
C ASP A 4 16.55 -70.39 -47.88
N GLN A 5 16.94 -69.65 -46.82
CA GLN A 5 16.17 -68.60 -46.17
C GLN A 5 17.09 -67.71 -45.27
N PHE A 6 17.05 -66.41 -45.56
CA PHE A 6 17.20 -65.20 -44.72
C PHE A 6 18.40 -64.96 -43.77
N MET A 7 18.96 -63.77 -44.01
CA MET A 7 20.10 -63.10 -43.42
C MET A 7 19.88 -62.62 -41.99
N GLU A 8 20.92 -62.78 -41.18
CA GLU A 8 21.26 -61.98 -40.01
C GLU A 8 21.86 -60.64 -40.47
N ALA A 9 21.32 -59.52 -40.00
CA ALA A 9 22.04 -58.24 -39.92
C ALA A 9 21.34 -57.24 -38.97
N SER A 10 22.10 -56.80 -37.97
CA SER A 10 21.93 -55.54 -37.20
C SER A 10 21.70 -54.33 -38.14
N PRO A 11 21.05 -53.22 -37.70
CA PRO A 11 21.82 -52.24 -36.92
C PRO A 11 21.04 -51.32 -35.93
N ALA A 12 21.83 -50.71 -35.05
CA ALA A 12 21.74 -49.32 -34.59
C ALA A 12 20.39 -48.80 -34.04
N GLY A 13 20.33 -48.69 -32.72
CA GLY A 13 19.33 -47.87 -32.01
C GLY A 13 19.91 -47.30 -30.73
N ALA A 14 20.81 -46.30 -30.86
CA ALA A 14 21.31 -45.51 -29.74
C ALA A 14 20.13 -44.86 -29.00
N THR A 15 19.77 -45.38 -27.83
CA THR A 15 18.73 -44.79 -26.98
C THR A 15 19.40 -43.98 -25.88
N THR A 16 19.65 -42.72 -26.17
CA THR A 16 19.95 -41.68 -25.18
C THR A 16 18.69 -41.45 -24.32
N PRO A 17 18.79 -41.39 -22.98
CA PRO A 17 17.61 -41.10 -22.16
C PRO A 17 17.19 -39.63 -22.37
N PRO A 18 15.89 -39.32 -22.45
CA PRO A 18 15.45 -37.93 -22.52
C PRO A 18 15.68 -37.26 -21.17
N LYS A 19 16.58 -36.27 -21.14
CA LYS A 19 16.67 -35.26 -20.08
C LYS A 19 15.30 -34.60 -19.94
N LYS A 20 14.57 -34.93 -18.86
CA LYS A 20 13.40 -34.17 -18.47
C LYS A 20 13.88 -32.84 -17.93
N ASN A 21 13.53 -31.79 -18.67
CA ASN A 21 13.71 -30.39 -18.30
C ASN A 21 13.24 -30.17 -16.85
N GLU A 22 14.14 -29.68 -16.01
CA GLU A 22 13.78 -29.03 -14.75
C GLU A 22 12.83 -27.88 -15.11
N VAL A 23 11.55 -28.07 -14.80
CA VAL A 23 10.58 -26.99 -14.77
C VAL A 23 11.03 -26.11 -13.62
N ASN A 24 11.73 -25.04 -13.96
CA ASN A 24 12.13 -23.99 -13.05
C ASN A 24 10.83 -23.44 -12.43
N SER A 25 10.49 -23.92 -11.23
CA SER A 25 9.27 -23.53 -10.54
C SER A 25 9.45 -22.08 -10.12
N ILE A 26 8.97 -21.15 -10.97
CA ILE A 26 8.76 -19.77 -10.57
C ILE A 26 7.69 -19.85 -9.48
N SER A 27 8.12 -19.93 -8.22
CA SER A 27 7.21 -19.88 -7.09
C SER A 27 6.46 -18.56 -7.22
N SER A 28 5.18 -18.63 -7.55
CA SER A 28 4.32 -17.46 -7.65
C SER A 28 4.34 -16.79 -6.28
N LYS A 29 5.04 -15.64 -6.21
CA LYS A 29 5.21 -14.83 -5.00
C LYS A 29 3.81 -14.63 -4.40
N LYS A 30 3.50 -15.35 -3.31
CA LYS A 30 2.19 -15.30 -2.67
C LYS A 30 1.92 -13.84 -2.31
N ARG A 31 0.99 -13.21 -3.03
CA ARG A 31 0.51 -11.88 -2.68
C ARG A 31 -0.19 -12.02 -1.34
N ASN A 32 0.39 -11.42 -0.31
CA ASN A 32 -0.20 -11.36 1.03
C ASN A 32 -1.43 -10.44 0.97
N ARG A 33 -2.56 -10.96 0.49
CA ARG A 33 -3.84 -10.25 0.49
C ARG A 33 -4.37 -10.31 1.91
N LEU A 34 -4.72 -9.14 2.45
CA LEU A 34 -5.45 -9.05 3.71
C LEU A 34 -6.71 -9.91 3.65
N SER A 35 -7.08 -10.52 4.78
CA SER A 35 -8.37 -11.20 4.90
C SER A 35 -9.52 -10.21 4.67
N ALA A 36 -10.70 -10.71 4.32
CA ALA A 36 -11.88 -9.87 4.15
C ALA A 36 -12.19 -9.05 5.41
N GLU A 37 -12.02 -9.65 6.58
CA GLU A 37 -12.19 -9.00 7.88
C GLU A 37 -11.14 -7.90 8.11
N ALA A 38 -9.87 -8.17 7.83
CA ALA A 38 -8.81 -7.17 7.97
C ALA A 38 -9.01 -6.00 6.98
N GLN A 39 -9.51 -6.28 5.78
CA GLN A 39 -9.84 -5.24 4.82
C GLN A 39 -11.04 -4.40 5.28
N LYS A 40 -12.06 -5.04 5.86
CA LYS A 40 -13.21 -4.33 6.45
C LYS A 40 -12.79 -3.45 7.63
N ALA A 41 -11.99 -3.98 8.55
CA ALA A 41 -11.47 -3.23 9.69
C ALA A 41 -10.63 -2.02 9.23
N LYS A 42 -9.79 -2.20 8.20
CA LYS A 42 -8.99 -1.10 7.65
C LYS A 42 -9.85 0.00 7.02
N ARG A 43 -10.91 -0.37 6.29
CA ARG A 43 -11.88 0.62 5.75
C ARG A 43 -12.58 1.40 6.86
N ALA A 44 -13.03 0.71 7.90
CA ALA A 44 -13.68 1.34 9.04
C ALA A 44 -12.75 2.33 9.76
N ALA A 45 -11.47 1.98 9.93
CA ALA A 45 -10.48 2.89 10.52
C ALA A 45 -10.22 4.13 9.65
N VAL A 46 -10.13 3.97 8.33
CA VAL A 46 -10.02 5.09 7.37
C VAL A 46 -11.26 5.99 7.41
N ALA A 47 -12.45 5.39 7.47
CA ALA A 47 -13.70 6.14 7.57
C ALA A 47 -13.80 6.92 8.90
N ALA A 48 -13.34 6.34 10.01
CA ALA A 48 -13.28 7.00 11.30
C ALA A 48 -12.35 8.22 11.28
N ASP A 49 -11.14 8.09 10.73
CA ASP A 49 -10.23 9.23 10.61
C ASP A 49 -10.78 10.30 9.65
N TYR A 50 -11.44 9.89 8.57
CA TYR A 50 -12.10 10.82 7.66
C TYR A 50 -13.20 11.60 8.39
N TRP A 51 -14.07 10.93 9.14
CA TRP A 51 -15.12 11.56 9.96
C TRP A 51 -14.56 12.49 11.03
N ALA A 52 -13.39 12.17 11.60
CA ALA A 52 -12.68 13.02 12.55
C ALA A 52 -12.09 14.29 11.91
N GLY A 53 -12.23 14.48 10.60
CA GLY A 53 -11.78 15.68 9.90
C GLY A 53 -10.29 15.68 9.57
N HIS A 54 -9.63 14.52 9.59
CA HIS A 54 -8.24 14.41 9.15
C HIS A 54 -8.15 14.58 7.61
N PRO A 55 -7.20 15.38 7.10
CA PRO A 55 -7.00 15.52 5.66
C PRO A 55 -6.47 14.22 5.05
N SER A 56 -6.76 14.00 3.77
CA SER A 56 -6.39 12.77 3.04
C SER A 56 -4.93 12.36 3.19
N LEU A 57 -4.00 13.32 3.20
CA LEU A 57 -2.58 13.02 3.36
C LEU A 57 -2.27 12.44 4.75
N ALA A 58 -2.85 12.99 5.82
CA ALA A 58 -2.67 12.48 7.17
C ALA A 58 -3.19 11.04 7.29
N ILE A 59 -4.37 10.76 6.73
CA ILE A 59 -4.97 9.41 6.76
C ILE A 59 -4.10 8.41 5.98
N MET A 60 -3.59 8.81 4.81
CA MET A 60 -2.69 7.94 4.02
C MET A 60 -1.41 7.60 4.78
N LEU A 61 -0.81 8.59 5.46
CA LEU A 61 0.41 8.38 6.25
C LEU A 61 0.15 7.46 7.44
N ARG A 62 -0.92 7.71 8.21
CA ARG A 62 -1.30 6.93 9.39
C ARG A 62 -1.60 5.46 9.08
N HIS A 63 -2.24 5.17 7.96
CA HIS A 63 -2.63 3.81 7.57
C HIS A 63 -1.66 3.12 6.61
N HIS A 64 -0.55 3.77 6.26
CA HIS A 64 0.40 3.33 5.24
C HIS A 64 -0.29 2.93 3.94
N LEU A 65 -1.15 3.83 3.43
CA LEU A 65 -1.93 3.60 2.23
C LEU A 65 -1.31 4.29 1.02
N SER A 66 -1.33 3.61 -0.12
CA SER A 66 -1.13 4.29 -1.39
C SER A 66 -2.33 5.17 -1.72
N LYS A 67 -2.11 6.17 -2.60
CA LYS A 67 -3.19 7.03 -3.10
C LYS A 67 -4.36 6.21 -3.66
N SER A 68 -4.10 5.21 -4.50
CA SER A 68 -5.20 4.39 -5.07
C SER A 68 -5.96 3.63 -4.00
N GLN A 69 -5.27 3.01 -3.03
CA GLN A 69 -5.92 2.27 -1.95
C GLN A 69 -6.84 3.17 -1.12
N PHE A 70 -6.37 4.36 -0.77
CA PHE A 70 -7.17 5.33 -0.03
C PHE A 70 -8.42 5.76 -0.82
N HIS A 71 -8.27 6.10 -2.10
CA HIS A 71 -9.40 6.52 -2.93
C HIS A 71 -10.41 5.38 -3.14
N GLU A 72 -9.97 4.14 -3.32
CA GLU A 72 -10.85 2.97 -3.41
C GLU A 72 -11.67 2.78 -2.12
N MET A 73 -11.05 2.96 -0.95
CA MET A 73 -11.74 2.85 0.34
C MET A 73 -12.76 3.96 0.55
N LEU A 74 -12.39 5.22 0.25
CA LEU A 74 -13.33 6.35 0.33
C LEU A 74 -14.47 6.22 -0.67
N ALA A 75 -14.19 5.86 -1.93
CA ALA A 75 -15.20 5.68 -2.96
C ALA A 75 -16.24 4.64 -2.53
N HIS A 76 -15.80 3.50 -1.99
CA HIS A 76 -16.70 2.50 -1.43
C HIS A 76 -17.58 3.10 -0.32
N ALA A 77 -16.98 3.78 0.65
CA ALA A 77 -17.70 4.32 1.81
C ALA A 77 -18.71 5.44 1.43
N PHE A 78 -18.40 6.27 0.44
CA PHE A 78 -19.35 7.24 -0.12
C PHE A 78 -20.48 6.56 -0.88
N MET A 79 -20.18 5.54 -1.70
CA MET A 79 -21.20 4.81 -2.47
C MET A 79 -22.16 4.03 -1.56
N THR A 80 -21.70 3.52 -0.42
CA THR A 80 -22.54 2.82 0.57
C THR A 80 -23.26 3.78 1.54
N GLY A 81 -23.04 5.09 1.44
CA GLY A 81 -23.62 6.08 2.34
C GLY A 81 -23.08 6.04 3.76
N GLU A 82 -21.93 5.39 3.98
CA GLU A 82 -21.24 5.33 5.28
C GLU A 82 -20.52 6.66 5.59
N LEU A 83 -20.07 7.35 4.54
CA LEU A 83 -19.46 8.67 4.62
C LEU A 83 -20.26 9.69 3.83
N THR A 84 -20.23 10.94 4.30
CA THR A 84 -20.59 12.13 3.53
C THR A 84 -19.36 13.02 3.37
N PRO A 85 -19.18 13.73 2.25
CA PRO A 85 -18.04 14.62 2.08
C PRO A 85 -17.98 15.68 3.18
N ILE A 86 -16.81 15.83 3.80
CA ILE A 86 -16.54 16.89 4.78
C ILE A 86 -15.28 17.68 4.43
N VAL A 87 -15.20 18.91 4.95
CA VAL A 87 -14.00 19.73 4.86
C VAL A 87 -13.05 19.31 6.00
N PRO A 88 -11.75 19.05 5.72
CA PRO A 88 -10.78 18.76 6.77
C PRO A 88 -10.65 19.90 7.78
N LEU A 89 -10.37 19.56 9.04
CA LEU A 89 -10.20 20.54 10.12
C LEU A 89 -8.87 21.28 10.06
N TYR A 90 -7.91 20.75 9.30
CA TYR A 90 -6.57 21.31 9.16
C TYR A 90 -5.94 20.87 7.84
N GLU A 91 -4.87 21.56 7.47
CA GLU A 91 -4.04 21.21 6.32
C GLU A 91 -2.74 20.56 6.77
N LEU A 92 -2.17 19.71 5.92
CA LEU A 92 -0.88 19.08 6.15
C LEU A 92 0.10 19.51 5.05
N THR A 93 1.16 20.19 5.44
CA THR A 93 2.20 20.68 4.51
C THR A 93 3.56 20.06 4.83
N VAL A 94 4.44 19.98 3.84
CA VAL A 94 5.81 19.48 4.03
C VAL A 94 6.62 20.52 4.79
N ALA A 95 7.37 20.08 5.80
CA ALA A 95 8.30 20.90 6.56
C ALA A 95 9.54 21.22 5.69
N SER A 96 9.39 22.14 4.74
CA SER A 96 10.46 22.58 3.86
C SER A 96 11.56 23.35 4.60
N ALA A 97 12.76 23.45 4.02
CA ALA A 97 13.88 24.17 4.64
C ALA A 97 13.54 25.63 5.05
N PRO A 98 12.80 26.43 4.26
CA PRO A 98 12.34 27.75 4.69
C PRO A 98 11.40 27.71 5.91
N ILE A 99 10.53 26.71 6.00
CA ILE A 99 9.64 26.56 7.16
C ILE A 99 10.46 26.21 8.41
N ARG A 100 11.40 25.26 8.28
CA ARG A 100 12.28 24.84 9.37
C ARG A 100 13.19 25.97 9.88
N SER A 101 13.63 26.88 9.00
CA SER A 101 14.48 28.00 9.41
C SER A 101 13.75 29.03 10.29
N VAL A 102 12.41 29.05 10.25
CA VAL A 102 11.57 29.98 11.02
C VAL A 102 10.97 29.31 12.26
N LEU A 103 10.66 28.01 12.17
CA LEU A 103 10.02 27.25 13.25
C LEU A 103 11.06 26.44 14.01
N SER A 104 11.47 26.95 15.18
CA SER A 104 12.47 26.29 16.04
C SER A 104 12.06 24.89 16.51
N PHE A 105 10.77 24.57 16.50
CA PHE A 105 10.26 23.23 16.86
C PHE A 105 10.30 22.22 15.69
N ALA A 106 10.49 22.68 14.45
CA ALA A 106 10.49 21.85 13.26
C ALA A 106 11.93 21.46 12.91
N ASP A 107 12.51 20.58 13.73
CA ASP A 107 13.82 19.99 13.46
C ASP A 107 13.78 19.04 12.24
N ASP A 108 14.91 18.41 11.93
CA ASP A 108 15.02 17.53 10.76
C ASP A 108 14.17 16.26 10.85
N SER A 109 13.68 15.90 12.05
CA SER A 109 12.78 14.77 12.26
C SER A 109 11.34 15.07 11.86
N VAL A 110 10.96 16.34 11.74
CA VAL A 110 9.61 16.75 11.39
C VAL A 110 9.47 16.81 9.87
N GLU A 111 8.77 15.84 9.27
CA GLU A 111 8.52 15.80 7.83
C GLU A 111 7.32 16.67 7.42
N TYR A 112 6.30 16.73 8.28
CA TYR A 112 5.06 17.44 7.99
C TYR A 112 4.65 18.39 9.12
N ILE A 113 3.98 19.46 8.75
CA ILE A 113 3.42 20.48 9.65
C ILE A 113 1.90 20.50 9.48
N ARG A 114 1.19 20.36 10.60
CA ARG A 114 -0.24 20.62 10.69
C ARG A 114 -0.47 22.12 10.76
N VAL A 115 -1.32 22.61 9.88
CA VAL A 115 -1.70 24.01 9.73
C VAL A 115 -3.18 24.15 10.09
N GLU A 116 -3.47 24.84 11.18
CA GLU A 116 -4.85 25.11 11.62
C GLU A 116 -5.16 26.59 11.51
N HIS A 117 -6.30 26.93 10.91
CA HIS A 117 -6.79 28.30 10.88
C HIS A 117 -7.76 28.52 12.04
N THR A 118 -7.41 29.44 12.92
CA THR A 118 -8.22 29.83 14.09
C THR A 118 -8.61 31.30 13.95
N GLU A 119 -9.56 31.75 14.77
CA GLU A 119 -9.93 33.17 14.85
C GLU A 119 -8.75 34.08 15.22
N ARG A 120 -7.73 33.53 15.88
CA ARG A 120 -6.53 34.26 16.33
C ARG A 120 -5.38 34.21 15.31
N GLY A 121 -5.58 33.55 14.18
CA GLY A 121 -4.57 33.35 13.13
C GLY A 121 -4.24 31.88 12.90
N THR A 122 -3.07 31.63 12.33
CA THR A 122 -2.62 30.28 11.93
C THR A 122 -1.77 29.63 13.01
N LEU A 123 -2.18 28.45 13.47
CA LEU A 123 -1.42 27.60 14.37
C LEU A 123 -0.64 26.56 13.56
N LEU A 124 0.68 26.50 13.77
CA LEU A 124 1.56 25.53 13.15
C LEU A 124 2.04 24.54 14.22
N THR A 125 1.87 23.25 13.96
CA THR A 125 2.30 22.19 14.88
C THR A 125 3.00 21.07 14.10
N PRO A 126 4.03 20.41 14.67
CA PRO A 126 4.59 19.20 14.07
C PRO A 126 3.49 18.16 13.88
N TYR A 127 3.52 17.47 12.74
CA TYR A 127 2.69 16.29 12.52
C TYR A 127 3.55 15.04 12.62
N ARG A 128 3.14 14.12 13.49
CA ARG A 128 3.82 12.84 13.73
C ARG A 128 2.77 11.74 13.79
N THR A 129 2.93 10.73 12.94
CA THR A 129 2.05 9.57 12.93
C THR A 129 2.23 8.78 14.23
N GLY A 130 1.19 8.74 15.07
CA GLY A 130 1.19 7.96 16.32
C GLY A 130 1.37 8.74 17.61
N ASP A 131 1.44 10.08 17.57
CA ASP A 131 1.45 10.90 18.78
C ASP A 131 0.05 10.98 19.41
N GLU A 132 -0.05 10.75 20.73
CA GLU A 132 -1.31 10.79 21.51
C GLU A 132 -2.02 12.15 21.47
N ASN A 133 -1.30 13.22 21.11
CA ASN A 133 -1.86 14.57 20.93
C ASN A 133 -2.86 14.67 19.77
N GLU A 134 -3.01 13.63 18.94
CA GLU A 134 -4.02 13.59 17.88
C GLU A 134 -5.38 13.02 18.34
N LEU A 135 -5.46 12.42 19.54
CA LEU A 135 -6.68 11.80 20.10
C LEU A 135 -7.47 12.70 21.05
N ALA A 136 -6.94 13.88 21.39
CA ALA A 136 -7.51 14.78 22.39
C ALA A 136 -7.98 16.11 21.76
N ARG A 137 -9.02 16.05 20.92
CA ARG A 137 -9.89 17.21 20.65
C ARG A 137 -11.31 16.77 20.43
#